data_AF-A0A7S1J092-F1
#
_entry.id   AF-A0A7S1J092-F1
#
_cell.length_a   1.000
_cell.length_b   1.000
_cell.length_c   1.000
_cell.angle_alpha   90.00
_cell.angle_beta   90.00
_cell.angle_gamma   90.00
#
_symmetry.space_group_name_H-M   'P 1'
#
loop_
_entity.id
_entity.type
_entity.pdbx_description
1 polymer ?
#
loop_
_entity_poly.entity_id
_entity_poly.type
_entity_poly.pdbx_seq_one_letter_code
_entity_poly.pdbx_strand_id
1 'polypeptide(L)'
;TKTGFKSRVLSTHSEWQEWERNLDSKPERKWPDLMVITYDILSREVNRAPTGRHTRGEQTAVGSRLYTIGYWRLVIDESQEVSHENRGSTRACTNICAEHRWSVSGTPLTADNWMQDMYAHVRFLRGLR
;
A
#
# COMPACT_ATOMS: atom_id res chain seq x y z
N THR A 1 15.05 28.05 -20.01
CA THR A 1 15.85 27.26 -19.05
C THR A 1 14.93 26.29 -18.33
N LYS A 2 14.80 25.05 -18.80
CA LYS A 2 14.02 24.02 -18.11
C LYS A 2 14.85 23.51 -16.93
N THR A 3 14.64 24.06 -15.74
CA THR A 3 15.01 23.38 -14.50
C THR A 3 14.23 22.06 -14.49
N GLY A 4 14.90 20.96 -14.82
CA GLY A 4 14.30 19.63 -14.87
C GLY A 4 13.73 19.29 -13.49
N PHE A 5 12.43 18.98 -13.43
CA PHE A 5 11.83 18.43 -12.24
C PHE A 5 12.52 17.10 -11.92
N LYS A 6 13.28 17.05 -10.82
CA LYS A 6 13.93 15.82 -10.37
C LYS A 6 12.98 15.13 -9.40
N SER A 7 12.27 14.12 -9.88
CA SER A 7 11.38 13.28 -9.07
C SER A 7 12.16 12.50 -8.02
N ARG A 8 11.63 12.42 -6.80
CA ARG A 8 12.13 11.56 -5.73
C ARG A 8 11.38 10.23 -5.75
N VAL A 9 12.09 9.17 -6.13
CA VAL A 9 11.58 7.80 -6.13
C VAL A 9 12.25 7.04 -4.99
N LEU A 10 11.48 6.31 -4.19
CA LEU A 10 11.99 5.32 -3.24
C LEU A 10 11.59 3.93 -3.76
N SER A 11 12.54 3.04 -3.98
CA SER A 11 12.25 1.71 -4.56
C SER A 11 12.77 0.54 -3.74
N THR A 12 13.70 0.80 -2.82
CA THR A 12 14.26 -0.23 -1.94
C THR A 12 13.72 -0.10 -0.52
N HIS A 13 13.71 -1.22 0.22
CA HIS A 13 13.31 -1.21 1.62
C HIS A 13 14.20 -0.29 2.48
N SER A 14 15.50 -0.24 2.19
CA SER A 14 16.47 0.59 2.89
C SER A 14 16.22 2.08 2.69
N GLU A 15 15.94 2.52 1.45
CA GLU A 15 15.61 3.92 1.15
C GLU A 15 14.34 4.34 1.89
N TRP A 16 13.34 3.46 1.94
CA TRP A 16 12.11 3.70 2.69
C TRP A 16 12.37 3.83 4.20
N GLN A 17 13.10 2.88 4.81
CA GLN A 17 13.41 2.94 6.24
C GLN A 17 14.23 4.18 6.61
N GLU A 18 15.20 4.55 5.78
CA GLU A 18 16.00 5.75 6.00
C GLU A 18 15.14 7.01 5.90
N TRP A 19 14.26 7.09 4.91
CA TRP A 19 13.33 8.19 4.76
C TRP A 19 12.36 8.28 5.95
N GLU A 20 11.82 7.15 6.42
CA GLU A 20 10.90 7.07 7.56
C GLU A 20 11.59 7.56 8.85
N ARG A 21 12.83 7.11 9.12
CA ARG A 21 13.61 7.54 10.29
C ARG A 21 13.93 9.03 10.30
N ASN A 22 14.12 9.62 9.12
CA ASN A 22 14.44 11.03 8.96
C ASN A 22 13.20 11.93 8.81
N LEU A 23 12.00 11.37 8.86
CA LEU A 23 10.76 12.10 8.59
C LEU A 23 10.46 13.14 9.67
N ASP A 24 10.71 12.80 10.93
CA ASP A 24 10.47 13.66 12.09
C ASP A 24 11.67 14.55 12.43
N SER A 25 12.86 14.28 11.87
CA SER A 25 14.10 14.99 12.19
C SER A 25 14.30 16.28 11.38
N LYS A 26 13.57 16.46 10.28
CA LYS A 26 13.71 17.62 9.39
C LYS A 26 12.55 18.60 9.58
N PRO A 27 12.82 19.92 9.70
CA PRO A 27 11.77 20.93 9.86
C PRO A 27 10.84 21.01 8.64
N GLU A 28 11.35 20.68 7.46
CA GLU A 28 10.55 20.58 6.23
C GLU A 28 10.33 19.10 5.86
N ARG A 29 9.06 18.69 5.90
CA ARG A 29 8.66 17.31 5.60
C ARG A 29 8.64 17.08 4.10
N LYS A 30 9.70 16.51 3.56
CA LYS A 30 9.82 16.25 2.12
C LYS A 30 9.39 14.83 1.75
N TRP A 31 8.18 14.71 1.24
CA TRP A 31 7.58 13.47 0.75
C TRP A 31 8.22 13.01 -0.58
N PRO A 32 8.29 11.69 -0.83
CA PRO A 32 8.64 11.17 -2.15
C PRO A 32 7.47 11.33 -3.13
N ASP A 33 7.79 11.48 -4.42
CA ASP A 33 6.78 11.56 -5.49
C ASP A 33 6.27 10.17 -5.88
N LEU A 34 7.12 9.15 -5.76
CA LEU A 34 6.80 7.75 -6.06
C LEU A 34 7.45 6.82 -5.05
N MET A 35 6.69 5.83 -4.56
CA MET A 35 7.20 4.73 -3.77
C MET A 35 6.91 3.41 -4.52
N VAL A 36 7.95 2.60 -4.71
CA VAL A 36 7.85 1.24 -5.26
C VAL A 36 8.22 0.28 -4.14
N ILE A 37 7.30 -0.66 -3.85
CA ILE A 37 7.43 -1.58 -2.72
C ILE A 37 6.98 -2.97 -3.19
N THR A 38 7.68 -4.01 -2.77
CA THR A 38 7.30 -5.40 -3.06
C THR A 38 6.22 -5.90 -2.09
N TYR A 39 5.42 -6.87 -2.53
CA TYR A 39 4.37 -7.46 -1.68
C TYR A 39 4.93 -8.08 -0.39
N ASP A 40 6.15 -8.62 -0.42
CA ASP A 40 6.78 -9.22 0.76
C ASP A 40 7.08 -8.17 1.84
N ILE A 41 7.62 -7.02 1.44
CA ILE A 41 7.87 -5.91 2.37
C ILE A 41 6.54 -5.42 2.94
N LEU A 42 5.55 -5.21 2.07
CA LEU A 42 4.25 -4.72 2.48
C LEU A 42 3.55 -5.67 3.48
N SER A 43 3.65 -6.98 3.23
CA SER A 43 3.13 -8.03 4.11
C SER A 43 3.84 -8.09 5.46
N ARG A 44 5.13 -7.75 5.53
CA ARG A 44 5.85 -7.68 6.81
C ARG A 44 5.42 -6.45 7.61
N GLU A 45 5.24 -5.33 6.93
CA GLU A 45 4.86 -4.06 7.55
C GLU A 45 3.44 -4.10 8.13
N VAL A 46 2.48 -4.79 7.48
CA VAL A 46 1.12 -4.94 8.03
C VAL A 46 1.09 -5.70 9.35
N ASN A 47 2.04 -6.62 9.57
CA ASN A 47 2.13 -7.43 10.78
C ASN A 47 2.96 -6.76 11.89
N ARG A 48 3.71 -5.70 11.55
CA ARG A 48 4.47 -4.89 12.52
C ARG A 48 3.58 -3.95 13.34
N ALA A 49 2.36 -3.68 12.89
CA ALA A 49 1.47 -2.80 13.61
C ALA A 49 0.99 -3.44 14.92
N PRO A 50 1.21 -2.81 16.08
CA PRO A 50 0.69 -3.33 17.33
C PRO A 50 -0.83 -3.40 17.23
N THR A 51 -1.37 -4.60 17.43
CA THR A 51 -2.81 -4.86 17.53
C THR A 51 -3.36 -4.15 18.77
N GLY A 52 -3.68 -2.86 18.64
CA GLY A 52 -4.50 -2.14 19.60
C GLY A 52 -5.91 -2.75 19.62
N ARG A 53 -6.46 -2.94 20.82
CA ARG A 53 -7.77 -3.57 21.03
C ARG A 53 -8.86 -2.82 20.25
N HIS A 54 -9.60 -3.60 19.48
CA HIS A 54 -10.61 -3.19 18.52
C HIS A 54 -11.78 -2.41 19.15
N THR A 55 -12.07 -1.22 18.61
CA THR A 55 -13.44 -0.68 18.59
C THR A 55 -13.91 -0.72 17.15
N ARG A 56 -15.05 -1.37 16.92
CA ARG A 56 -15.66 -1.63 15.61
C ARG A 56 -15.96 -0.30 14.91
N GLY A 57 -15.11 0.13 13.97
CA GLY A 57 -15.39 1.31 13.13
C GLY A 57 -14.17 2.05 12.58
N GLU A 58 -13.01 1.98 13.23
CA GLU A 58 -11.81 2.71 12.80
C GLU A 58 -10.64 1.76 12.60
N GLN A 59 -10.31 1.51 11.33
CA GLN A 59 -9.08 0.81 10.95
C GLN A 59 -7.92 1.82 10.91
N THR A 60 -7.50 2.35 12.05
CA THR A 60 -6.23 3.08 12.11
C THR A 60 -5.16 2.11 12.59
N ALA A 61 -4.44 1.50 11.65
CA ALA A 61 -3.23 0.77 11.98
C ALA A 61 -2.23 1.75 12.62
N VAL A 62 -2.03 1.66 13.94
CA VAL A 62 -1.00 2.43 14.68
C VAL A 62 0.39 1.82 14.44
N GLY A 63 0.70 1.46 13.19
CA GLY A 63 1.95 0.82 12.86
C GLY A 63 2.28 0.84 11.39
N SER A 64 3.58 0.99 11.11
CA SER A 64 4.19 1.37 9.84
C SER A 64 3.63 2.67 9.27
N ARG A 65 4.49 3.68 9.02
CA ARG A 65 4.04 4.97 8.46
C ARG A 65 3.33 4.79 7.11
N LEU A 66 3.58 3.67 6.40
CA LEU A 66 2.87 3.28 5.17
C LEU A 66 1.35 3.28 5.30
N TYR A 67 0.77 2.96 6.46
CA TYR A 67 -0.69 2.93 6.61
C TYR A 67 -1.28 4.25 7.11
N THR A 68 -0.41 5.18 7.53
CA THR A 68 -0.81 6.50 8.05
C THR A 68 -0.80 7.60 7.01
N ILE A 69 -0.16 7.36 5.86
CA ILE A 69 -0.02 8.33 4.77
C ILE A 69 -1.25 8.22 3.87
N GLY A 70 -1.87 9.35 3.55
CA GLY A 70 -2.90 9.43 2.51
C GLY A 70 -2.24 9.51 1.13
N TYR A 71 -2.22 8.41 0.40
CA TYR A 71 -1.67 8.37 -0.95
C TYR A 71 -2.66 8.93 -1.96
N TRP A 72 -2.16 9.70 -2.93
CA TRP A 72 -3.01 10.13 -4.03
C TRP A 72 -3.41 8.95 -4.94
N ARG A 73 -2.49 8.01 -5.18
CA ARG A 73 -2.75 6.80 -5.95
C ARG A 73 -2.00 5.59 -5.40
N LEU A 74 -2.70 4.45 -5.36
CA LEU A 74 -2.13 3.13 -5.15
C LEU A 74 -2.30 2.30 -6.43
N VAL A 75 -1.22 1.68 -6.89
CA VAL A 75 -1.21 0.79 -8.07
C VAL A 75 -0.70 -0.57 -7.64
N ILE A 76 -1.45 -1.61 -7.97
CA ILE A 76 -1.10 -3.01 -7.74
C ILE A 76 -0.83 -3.65 -9.10
N ASP A 77 0.37 -4.17 -9.25
CA ASP A 77 0.80 -4.92 -10.44
C ASP A 77 0.61 -6.43 -10.25
N GLU A 78 0.29 -7.15 -11.32
CA GLU A 78 -0.10 -8.56 -11.29
C GLU A 78 -1.10 -8.86 -10.16
N SER A 79 -2.17 -8.07 -10.13
CA SER A 79 -3.13 -8.02 -9.03
C SER A 79 -3.84 -9.35 -8.69
N GLN A 80 -3.78 -10.35 -9.58
CA GLN A 80 -4.20 -11.72 -9.27
C GLN A 80 -3.36 -12.37 -8.14
N GLU A 81 -2.13 -11.91 -7.90
CA GLU A 81 -1.29 -12.39 -6.78
C GLU A 81 -1.84 -11.99 -5.39
N VAL A 82 -2.72 -11.00 -5.36
CA VAL A 82 -3.29 -10.38 -4.15
C VAL A 82 -4.81 -10.53 -4.09
N SER A 83 -5.39 -11.48 -4.84
CA SER A 83 -6.83 -11.73 -4.83
C SER A 83 -7.31 -12.55 -3.62
N HIS A 84 -6.41 -13.29 -2.96
CA HIS A 84 -6.78 -14.17 -1.86
C HIS A 84 -6.81 -13.44 -0.52
N GLU A 85 -8.00 -13.29 0.07
CA GLU A 85 -8.23 -12.59 1.36
C GLU A 85 -7.35 -13.07 2.53
N ASN A 86 -6.89 -14.32 2.50
CA ASN A 86 -6.03 -14.91 3.53
C ASN A 86 -4.53 -14.55 3.40
N ARG A 87 -4.11 -13.87 2.32
CA ARG A 87 -2.72 -13.46 2.16
C ARG A 87 -2.45 -12.16 2.91
N GLY A 88 -1.34 -12.11 3.66
CA GLY A 88 -0.90 -10.91 4.36
C GLY A 88 -0.79 -9.69 3.45
N SER A 89 -0.35 -9.90 2.19
CA SER A 89 -0.25 -8.88 1.15
C SER A 89 -1.60 -8.26 0.78
N THR A 90 -2.67 -9.06 0.75
CA THR A 90 -4.02 -8.60 0.36
C THR A 90 -4.59 -7.67 1.43
N ARG A 91 -4.46 -8.07 2.70
CA ARG A 91 -4.81 -7.22 3.84
C ARG A 91 -3.98 -5.94 3.86
N ALA A 92 -2.69 -6.06 3.60
CA ALA A 92 -1.77 -4.94 3.54
C ALA A 92 -2.18 -3.93 2.44
N CYS A 93 -2.39 -4.39 1.21
CA CYS A 93 -2.85 -3.56 0.10
C CYS A 93 -4.20 -2.87 0.35
N THR A 94 -5.14 -3.59 0.96
CA THR A 94 -6.49 -3.07 1.25
C THR A 94 -6.46 -1.97 2.32
N ASN A 95 -5.59 -2.11 3.32
CA ASN A 95 -5.50 -1.20 4.46
C ASN A 95 -4.73 0.10 4.18
N ILE A 96 -4.00 0.21 3.06
CA ILE A 96 -3.36 1.47 2.67
C ILE A 96 -4.43 2.50 2.35
N CYS A 97 -4.34 3.70 2.91
CA CYS A 97 -5.21 4.83 2.60
C CYS A 97 -4.82 5.46 1.25
N ALA A 98 -5.70 5.36 0.24
CA ALA A 98 -5.46 5.96 -1.07
C ALA A 98 -6.74 6.51 -1.71
N GLU A 99 -6.64 7.65 -2.37
CA GLU A 99 -7.76 8.30 -3.07
C GLU A 99 -8.11 7.58 -4.38
N HIS A 100 -7.07 7.25 -5.17
CA HIS A 100 -7.22 6.52 -6.44
C HIS A 100 -6.58 5.14 -6.33
N ARG A 101 -7.22 4.12 -6.89
CA ARG A 101 -6.73 2.74 -6.85
C ARG A 101 -6.79 2.09 -8.21
N TRP A 102 -5.67 1.56 -8.68
CA TRP A 102 -5.57 0.84 -9.96
C TRP A 102 -5.11 -0.61 -9.71
N SER A 103 -5.80 -1.53 -10.38
CA SER A 103 -5.49 -2.96 -10.40
C SER A 103 -5.02 -3.29 -11.81
N VAL A 104 -3.77 -3.69 -11.95
CA VAL A 104 -3.17 -4.07 -13.24
C VAL A 104 -2.96 -5.58 -13.23
N SER A 105 -3.41 -6.28 -14.26
CA SER A 105 -3.27 -7.74 -14.38
C SER A 105 -3.47 -8.16 -15.82
N GLY A 106 -2.64 -9.09 -16.31
CA GLY A 106 -2.87 -9.79 -17.57
C GLY A 106 -3.93 -10.90 -17.48
N THR A 107 -4.21 -11.40 -16.27
CA THR A 107 -5.11 -12.51 -15.99
C THR A 107 -5.96 -12.22 -14.73
N PRO A 108 -6.92 -11.29 -14.80
CA PRO A 108 -7.61 -10.78 -13.61
C PRO A 108 -8.51 -11.81 -12.91
N LEU A 109 -8.88 -12.89 -13.61
CA LEU A 109 -9.77 -13.93 -13.08
C LEU A 109 -9.15 -15.30 -13.32
N THR A 110 -8.87 -16.01 -12.23
CA THR A 110 -8.39 -17.40 -12.28
C THR A 110 -9.57 -18.34 -12.49
N ALA A 111 -9.44 -19.32 -13.39
CA ALA A 111 -10.52 -20.23 -13.76
C ALA A 111 -11.15 -20.95 -12.55
N ASP A 112 -10.34 -21.33 -11.57
CA ASP A 112 -10.77 -22.10 -10.40
C ASP A 112 -11.39 -21.23 -9.28
N ASN A 113 -11.25 -19.90 -9.33
CA ASN A 113 -11.57 -19.02 -8.18
C ASN A 113 -12.10 -17.62 -8.60
N TRP A 114 -12.70 -17.54 -9.78
CA TRP A 114 -13.10 -16.27 -10.42
C TRP A 114 -14.03 -15.38 -9.56
N MET A 115 -14.95 -15.96 -8.78
CA MET A 115 -15.88 -15.18 -7.93
C MET A 115 -15.14 -14.44 -6.82
N GLN A 116 -14.21 -15.14 -6.17
CA GLN A 116 -13.38 -14.60 -5.10
C GLN A 116 -12.42 -13.54 -5.66
N ASP A 117 -11.85 -13.79 -6.84
CA ASP A 117 -11.00 -12.82 -7.52
C ASP A 117 -11.77 -11.54 -7.87
N MET A 118 -12.98 -11.66 -8.44
CA MET A 118 -13.86 -10.51 -8.68
C MET A 118 -14.16 -9.73 -7.40
N TYR A 119 -14.54 -10.44 -6.33
CA TYR A 119 -14.84 -9.82 -5.04
C TYR A 119 -13.64 -9.07 -4.49
N ALA A 120 -12.45 -9.66 -4.54
CA ALA A 120 -11.21 -9.05 -4.08
C ALA A 120 -10.85 -7.80 -4.88
N HIS A 121 -10.92 -7.84 -6.22
CA HIS A 121 -10.69 -6.66 -7.05
C HIS A 121 -11.68 -5.54 -6.76
N VAL A 122 -12.98 -5.84 -6.66
CA VAL A 122 -14.00 -4.83 -6.35
C VAL A 122 -13.77 -4.23 -4.96
N ARG A 123 -13.46 -5.06 -3.96
CA ARG A 123 -13.15 -4.60 -2.60
C ARG A 123 -11.90 -3.72 -2.59
N PHE A 124 -10.84 -4.11 -3.29
CA PHE A 124 -9.63 -3.32 -3.43
C PHE A 124 -9.93 -1.96 -4.07
N LEU A 125 -10.60 -1.95 -5.23
CA LEU A 125 -10.89 -0.72 -5.98
C LEU A 125 -11.77 0.26 -5.20
N ARG A 126 -12.69 -0.26 -4.37
CA ARG A 126 -13.52 0.59 -3.49
C ARG A 126 -12.74 1.15 -2.31
N GLY A 127 -11.70 0.45 -1.85
CA GLY A 127 -10.95 0.78 -0.66
C GLY A 127 -11.77 0.71 0.64
N LEU A 128 -11.08 0.81 1.77
CA LEU A 128 -11.70 1.16 3.05
C LEU A 128 -11.82 2.70 3.07
N ARG A 129 -13.04 3.20 3.22
CA ARG A 129 -13.32 4.60 3.54
C ARG A 129 -13.60 4.71 5.03
#